data_AF-A0A7W0HBE2-F1
#
_entry.id   AF-A0A7W0HBE2-F1
#
_cell.length_a   1.000
_cell.length_b   1.000
_cell.length_c   1.000
_cell.angle_alpha   90.00
_cell.angle_beta   90.00
_cell.angle_gamma   90.00
#
_symmetry.space_group_name_H-M   'P 1'
#
loop_
_entity.id
_entity.type
_entity.pdbx_description
1 polymer ?
#
loop_
_entity_poly.entity_id
_entity_poly.type
_entity_poly.pdbx_seq_one_letter_code
_entity_poly.pdbx_strand_id
1 'polypeptide(L)'
;MAKANLALALERSGDTARSRLAARQALGIGSAPAAVRSQAQQVLQRLAPASGAELFDVLEETPPDSWVALVREEVLWWADASPTARAGAAGAWVEGQLRRPGRGAQFAESLLGALLELPPAAFQVVVKSIVLAAADRSLDDAQAFRAGVRSGMARFALPQWQRLAAAFDAASAELGVAAQWS
;
A
#
# COMPACT_ATOMS: atom_id res chain seq x y z
N MET A 1 -2.28 -21.55 -1.68
CA MET A 1 -1.81 -22.41 -0.57
C MET A 1 -0.50 -21.93 0.03
N ALA A 2 0.53 -21.63 -0.79
CA ALA A 2 1.86 -21.24 -0.29
C ALA A 2 1.84 -20.12 0.78
N LYS A 3 1.10 -19.02 0.56
CA LYS A 3 1.07 -17.88 1.51
C LYS A 3 0.42 -18.16 2.86
N ALA A 4 -0.64 -18.97 2.92
CA ALA A 4 -1.26 -19.33 4.20
C ALA A 4 -0.36 -20.27 5.02
N ASN A 5 0.37 -21.17 4.35
CA ASN A 5 1.37 -22.00 5.02
C ASN A 5 2.58 -21.17 5.45
N LEU A 6 3.01 -20.21 4.63
CA LEU A 6 4.05 -19.25 4.98
C LEU A 6 3.65 -18.41 6.20
N ALA A 7 2.42 -17.89 6.23
CA ALA A 7 1.90 -17.14 7.37
C ALA A 7 1.96 -17.95 8.68
N LEU A 8 1.58 -19.22 8.62
CA LEU A 8 1.64 -20.12 9.77
C LEU A 8 3.08 -20.44 10.19
N ALA A 9 3.99 -20.61 9.24
CA ALA A 9 5.41 -20.83 9.53
C ALA A 9 6.04 -19.60 10.21
N LEU A 10 5.74 -18.40 9.72
CA LEU A 10 6.21 -17.12 10.27
C LEU A 10 5.62 -16.83 11.65
N GLU A 11 4.35 -17.18 11.87
CA GLU A 11 3.71 -17.09 13.18
C GLU A 11 4.49 -17.93 14.21
N ARG A 12 4.84 -19.17 13.84
CA ARG A 12 5.59 -20.08 14.70
C ARG A 12 7.03 -19.64 14.95
N SER A 13 7.63 -18.86 14.04
CA SER A 13 8.96 -18.28 14.24
C SER A 13 8.94 -16.94 14.97
N GLY A 14 7.77 -16.42 15.34
CA GLY A 14 7.61 -15.14 16.01
C GLY A 14 7.66 -13.91 15.09
N ASP A 15 7.77 -14.09 13.77
CA ASP A 15 7.81 -13.01 12.78
C ASP A 15 6.37 -12.52 12.50
N THR A 16 5.86 -11.73 13.45
CA THR A 16 4.46 -11.29 13.48
C THR A 16 4.13 -10.40 12.29
N ALA A 17 5.04 -9.52 11.88
CA ALA A 17 4.83 -8.59 10.77
C ALA A 17 4.70 -9.34 9.44
N ARG A 18 5.65 -10.24 9.13
CA ARG A 18 5.57 -11.04 7.89
C ARG A 18 4.45 -12.06 7.95
N SER A 19 4.16 -12.64 9.12
CA SER A 19 3.02 -13.55 9.28
C SER A 19 1.70 -12.85 8.94
N ARG A 20 1.48 -11.64 9.46
CA ARG A 20 0.29 -10.84 9.16
C ARG A 20 0.21 -10.49 7.67
N LEU A 21 1.32 -10.03 7.09
CA LEU A 21 1.36 -9.66 5.67
C LEU A 21 1.03 -10.88 4.79
N ALA A 22 1.67 -12.02 5.02
CA ALA A 22 1.41 -13.25 4.28
C ALA A 22 -0.04 -13.73 4.43
N ALA A 23 -0.63 -13.62 5.63
CA ALA A 23 -2.02 -13.98 5.87
C ALA A 23 -2.99 -13.05 5.13
N ARG A 24 -2.77 -11.73 5.17
CA ARG A 24 -3.56 -10.75 4.40
C ARG A 24 -3.49 -11.02 2.89
N GLN A 25 -2.29 -11.21 2.36
CA GLN A 25 -2.09 -11.52 0.95
C GLN A 25 -2.73 -12.85 0.55
N ALA A 26 -2.76 -13.84 1.44
CA ALA A 26 -3.47 -15.10 1.19
C ALA A 26 -5.00 -14.89 1.08
N LEU A 27 -5.56 -13.94 1.85
CA LEU A 27 -6.97 -13.57 1.77
C LEU A 27 -7.32 -12.70 0.56
N GLY A 28 -6.34 -11.94 0.04
CA GLY A 28 -6.52 -11.10 -1.13
C GLY A 28 -6.63 -11.85 -2.45
N ILE A 29 -6.33 -13.15 -2.47
CA ILE A 29 -6.51 -13.98 -3.67
C ILE A 29 -7.99 -14.36 -3.76
N GLY A 30 -8.75 -13.72 -4.64
CA GLY A 30 -10.19 -13.97 -4.81
C GLY A 30 -10.57 -15.42 -5.10
N SER A 31 -9.67 -16.17 -5.76
CA SER A 31 -9.81 -17.60 -6.05
C SER A 31 -9.25 -18.53 -4.95
N ALA A 32 -8.88 -18.00 -3.79
CA ALA A 32 -8.33 -18.81 -2.71
C ALA A 32 -9.34 -19.86 -2.21
N PRO A 33 -8.94 -21.15 -2.12
CA PRO A 33 -9.79 -22.19 -1.56
C PRO A 33 -10.30 -21.82 -0.16
N ALA A 34 -11.51 -22.25 0.20
CA ALA A 34 -12.13 -21.92 1.49
C ALA A 34 -11.23 -22.28 2.69
N ALA A 35 -10.54 -23.43 2.64
CA ALA A 35 -9.59 -23.84 3.66
C ALA A 35 -8.41 -22.86 3.82
N VAL A 36 -7.87 -22.33 2.71
CA VAL A 36 -6.80 -21.33 2.73
C VAL A 36 -7.28 -20.03 3.37
N ARG A 37 -8.50 -19.59 3.04
CA ARG A 37 -9.10 -18.39 3.64
C ARG A 37 -9.33 -18.57 5.14
N SER A 38 -9.90 -19.70 5.54
CA SER A 38 -10.11 -20.04 6.96
C SER A 38 -8.79 -20.06 7.73
N GLN A 39 -7.73 -20.67 7.19
CA GLN A 39 -6.42 -20.72 7.83
C GLN A 39 -5.81 -19.33 7.99
N ALA A 40 -5.83 -18.50 6.94
CA ALA A 40 -5.30 -17.14 7.00
C ALA A 40 -6.08 -16.26 7.99
N GLN A 41 -7.41 -16.39 8.05
CA GLN A 41 -8.24 -15.72 9.06
C GLN A 41 -7.88 -16.15 10.48
N GLN A 42 -7.70 -17.45 10.72
CA GLN A 42 -7.32 -17.97 12.03
C GLN A 42 -5.95 -17.45 12.48
N VAL A 43 -4.98 -17.32 11.57
CA VAL A 43 -3.69 -16.68 11.86
C VAL A 43 -3.93 -15.23 12.30
N LEU A 44 -4.66 -14.44 11.49
CA LEU A 44 -4.94 -13.03 11.82
C LEU A 44 -5.68 -12.84 13.15
N GLN A 45 -6.57 -13.76 13.53
CA GLN A 45 -7.29 -13.73 14.80
C GLN A 45 -6.39 -13.99 16.03
N ARG A 46 -5.30 -14.74 15.85
CA ARG A 46 -4.33 -15.03 16.94
C ARG A 46 -3.29 -13.93 17.10
N LEU A 47 -2.96 -13.23 16.02
CA LEU A 47 -2.07 -12.08 16.09
C LEU A 47 -2.77 -10.90 16.78
N ALA A 48 -2.01 -10.05 17.47
CA ALA A 48 -2.52 -8.80 18.05
C ALA A 48 -3.24 -7.93 16.99
N PRO A 49 -4.03 -6.92 17.37
CA PRO A 49 -4.59 -5.99 16.39
C PRO A 49 -3.50 -5.38 15.49
N ALA A 50 -3.82 -5.19 14.21
CA ALA A 50 -2.88 -4.62 13.26
C ALA A 50 -2.58 -3.16 13.61
N SER A 51 -1.31 -2.77 13.56
CA SER A 51 -0.88 -1.38 13.74
C SER A 51 -1.01 -0.58 12.43
N GLY A 52 -1.13 -1.26 11.29
CA GLY A 52 -1.08 -0.67 9.95
C GLY A 52 0.34 -0.44 9.44
N ALA A 53 1.37 -0.62 10.30
CA ALA A 53 2.77 -0.42 9.93
C ALA A 53 3.43 -1.67 9.34
N GLU A 54 2.75 -2.83 9.34
CA GLU A 54 3.39 -4.12 9.08
C GLU A 54 4.04 -4.19 7.71
N LEU A 55 3.45 -3.58 6.67
CA LEU A 55 4.08 -3.52 5.36
C LEU A 55 5.44 -2.80 5.43
N PHE A 56 5.50 -1.65 6.11
CA PHE A 56 6.75 -0.90 6.23
C PHE A 56 7.78 -1.64 7.06
N ASP A 57 7.38 -2.29 8.16
CA ASP A 57 8.28 -3.10 8.97
C ASP A 57 8.91 -4.22 8.13
N VAL A 58 8.12 -4.88 7.28
CA VAL A 58 8.63 -5.88 6.32
C VAL A 58 9.54 -5.25 5.27
N LEU A 59 9.18 -4.10 4.70
CA LEU A 59 10.02 -3.42 3.71
C LEU A 59 11.38 -3.02 4.31
N GLU A 60 11.41 -2.53 5.55
CA GLU A 60 12.65 -2.08 6.18
C GLU A 60 13.66 -3.20 6.42
N GLU A 61 13.18 -4.44 6.55
CA GLU A 61 13.99 -5.66 6.68
C GLU A 61 14.27 -6.37 5.35
N THR A 62 13.60 -5.94 4.27
CA THR A 62 13.73 -6.56 2.94
C THR A 62 14.68 -5.73 2.07
N PRO A 63 15.54 -6.37 1.24
CA PRO A 63 16.31 -5.65 0.22
C PRO A 63 15.43 -4.77 -0.69
N PRO A 64 15.85 -3.52 -1.01
CA PRO A 64 15.03 -2.57 -1.79
C PRO A 64 14.58 -3.07 -3.18
N ASP A 65 15.37 -3.91 -3.82
CA ASP A 65 15.06 -4.51 -5.13
C ASP A 65 13.80 -5.40 -5.10
N SER A 66 13.41 -5.88 -3.92
CA SER A 66 12.25 -6.74 -3.72
C SER A 66 10.99 -5.98 -3.27
N TRP A 67 11.11 -4.68 -2.98
CA TRP A 67 10.00 -3.88 -2.43
C TRP A 67 8.82 -3.76 -3.37
N VAL A 68 9.05 -3.50 -4.65
CA VAL A 68 7.97 -3.34 -5.65
C VAL A 68 7.10 -4.60 -5.69
N ALA A 69 7.70 -5.79 -5.65
CA ALA A 69 6.95 -7.04 -5.66
C ALA A 69 6.04 -7.19 -4.42
N LEU A 70 6.53 -6.82 -3.24
CA LEU A 70 5.75 -6.84 -1.99
C LEU A 70 4.62 -5.80 -2.01
N VAL A 71 4.92 -4.56 -2.41
CA VAL A 71 3.95 -3.47 -2.47
C VAL A 71 2.88 -3.74 -3.53
N ARG A 72 3.24 -4.33 -4.67
CA ARG A 72 2.30 -4.73 -5.72
C ARG A 72 1.22 -5.67 -5.21
N GLU A 73 1.58 -6.66 -4.41
CA GLU A 73 0.60 -7.61 -3.88
C GLU A 73 -0.38 -6.93 -2.93
N GLU A 74 0.09 -5.97 -2.12
CA GLU A 74 -0.79 -5.17 -1.27
C GLU A 74 -1.69 -4.23 -2.07
N VAL A 75 -1.15 -3.58 -3.10
CA VAL A 75 -1.91 -2.67 -3.98
C VAL A 75 -2.98 -3.41 -4.79
N LEU A 76 -2.69 -4.64 -5.24
CA LEU A 76 -3.69 -5.53 -5.85
C LEU A 76 -4.81 -5.86 -4.86
N TRP A 77 -4.48 -6.16 -3.61
CA TRP A 77 -5.50 -6.34 -2.58
C TRP A 77 -6.33 -5.06 -2.34
N TRP A 78 -5.71 -3.87 -2.35
CA TRP A 78 -6.44 -2.60 -2.21
C TRP A 78 -7.43 -2.39 -3.35
N ALA A 79 -7.05 -2.74 -4.57
CA ALA A 79 -7.90 -2.61 -5.75
C ALA A 79 -9.21 -3.40 -5.62
N ASP A 80 -9.16 -4.58 -4.99
CA ASP A 80 -10.30 -5.49 -4.80
C ASP A 80 -11.01 -5.33 -3.44
N ALA A 81 -10.41 -4.61 -2.50
CA ALA A 81 -10.95 -4.42 -1.16
C ALA A 81 -12.24 -3.57 -1.15
N SER A 82 -13.08 -3.74 -0.12
CA SER A 82 -14.22 -2.85 0.10
C SER A 82 -13.77 -1.39 0.28
N PRO A 83 -14.62 -0.39 0.01
CA PRO A 83 -14.25 1.03 0.15
C PRO A 83 -13.64 1.36 1.51
N THR A 84 -14.22 0.85 2.61
CA THR A 84 -13.72 1.05 3.97
C THR A 84 -12.35 0.42 4.20
N ALA A 85 -12.14 -0.82 3.74
CA ALA A 85 -10.86 -1.51 3.91
C ALA A 85 -9.74 -0.84 3.09
N ARG A 86 -10.08 -0.39 1.87
CA ARG A 86 -9.16 0.36 1.00
C ARG A 86 -8.78 1.72 1.58
N ALA A 87 -9.75 2.45 2.14
CA ALA A 87 -9.50 3.72 2.82
C ALA A 87 -8.57 3.53 4.03
N GLY A 88 -8.82 2.51 4.86
CA GLY A 88 -7.93 2.17 5.98
C GLY A 88 -6.51 1.82 5.53
N ALA A 89 -6.37 1.07 4.44
CA ALA A 89 -5.07 0.71 3.90
C ALA A 89 -4.30 1.90 3.31
N ALA A 90 -4.99 2.78 2.57
CA ALA A 90 -4.40 4.03 2.08
C ALA A 90 -3.98 4.94 3.24
N GLY A 91 -4.81 5.06 4.28
CA GLY A 91 -4.50 5.79 5.50
C GLY A 91 -3.25 5.28 6.20
N ALA A 92 -3.14 3.96 6.35
CA ALA A 92 -1.97 3.29 6.92
C ALA A 92 -0.71 3.51 6.06
N TRP A 93 -0.83 3.54 4.74
CA TRP A 93 0.28 3.88 3.85
C TRP A 93 0.79 5.31 4.06
N VAL A 94 -0.12 6.30 4.02
CA VAL A 94 0.22 7.72 4.23
C VAL A 94 0.94 7.89 5.56
N GLU A 95 0.41 7.28 6.62
CA GLU A 95 0.99 7.35 7.96
C GLU A 95 2.35 6.67 8.06
N GLY A 96 2.48 5.47 7.49
CA GLY A 96 3.72 4.72 7.52
C GLY A 96 4.85 5.42 6.76
N GLN A 97 4.54 6.12 5.67
CA GLN A 97 5.50 6.95 4.93
C GLN A 97 5.90 8.19 5.72
N LEU A 98 4.93 8.89 6.35
CA LEU A 98 5.19 10.09 7.15
C LEU A 98 6.03 9.82 8.39
N ARG A 99 5.86 8.67 9.04
CA ARG A 99 6.68 8.24 10.18
C ARG A 99 8.14 7.94 9.80
N ARG A 100 8.48 7.91 8.51
CA ARG A 100 9.81 7.51 7.98
C ARG A 100 10.32 8.51 6.93
N PRO A 101 10.51 9.80 7.30
CA PRO A 101 10.83 10.86 6.34
C PRO A 101 12.10 10.59 5.53
N GLY A 102 13.12 9.95 6.11
CA GLY A 102 14.37 9.62 5.42
C GLY A 102 14.24 8.57 4.30
N ARG A 103 13.13 7.82 4.25
CA ARG A 103 12.87 6.80 3.21
C ARG A 103 11.61 7.09 2.39
N GLY A 104 10.91 8.20 2.66
CA GLY A 104 9.61 8.48 2.07
C GLY A 104 9.59 8.40 0.54
N ALA A 105 10.63 8.92 -0.13
CA ALA A 105 10.72 8.85 -1.58
C ALA A 105 10.93 7.42 -2.12
N GLN A 106 11.64 6.54 -1.42
CA GLN A 106 11.86 5.14 -1.83
C GLN A 106 10.60 4.29 -1.67
N PHE A 107 9.86 4.52 -0.57
CA PHE A 107 8.55 3.92 -0.40
C PHE A 107 7.57 4.41 -1.47
N ALA A 108 7.53 5.73 -1.72
CA ALA A 108 6.70 6.31 -2.76
C ALA A 108 7.01 5.72 -4.14
N GLU A 109 8.28 5.63 -4.52
CA GLU A 109 8.69 4.98 -5.77
C GLU A 109 8.16 3.55 -5.87
N SER A 110 8.29 2.75 -4.82
CA SER A 110 7.82 1.35 -4.81
C SER A 110 6.30 1.26 -5.00
N LEU A 111 5.54 2.13 -4.34
CA LEU A 111 4.09 2.24 -4.53
C LEU A 111 3.73 2.68 -5.94
N LEU A 112 4.39 3.70 -6.48
CA LEU A 112 4.10 4.23 -7.82
C LEU A 112 4.40 3.18 -8.90
N GLY A 113 5.47 2.39 -8.73
CA GLY A 113 5.78 1.25 -9.59
C GLY A 113 4.66 0.22 -9.56
N ALA A 114 4.21 -0.18 -8.36
CA ALA A 114 3.09 -1.10 -8.18
C ALA A 114 1.78 -0.57 -8.79
N LEU A 115 1.50 0.74 -8.67
CA LEU A 115 0.31 1.37 -9.25
C LEU A 115 0.34 1.33 -10.78
N LEU A 116 1.50 1.54 -11.41
CA LEU A 116 1.63 1.52 -12.87
C LEU A 116 1.35 0.13 -13.48
N GLU A 117 1.48 -0.94 -12.69
CA GLU A 117 1.14 -2.32 -13.09
C GLU A 117 -0.37 -2.63 -13.02
N LEU A 118 -1.18 -1.76 -12.39
CA LEU A 118 -2.62 -1.99 -12.26
C LEU A 118 -3.40 -1.73 -13.57
N PRO A 119 -4.52 -2.44 -13.79
CA PRO A 119 -5.52 -2.05 -14.79
C PRO A 119 -6.03 -0.61 -14.55
N PRO A 120 -6.41 0.15 -15.59
CA PRO A 120 -6.77 1.57 -15.45
C PRO A 120 -7.85 1.86 -14.41
N ALA A 121 -8.90 1.03 -14.32
CA ALA A 121 -9.96 1.21 -13.33
C ALA A 121 -9.43 1.01 -11.89
N ALA A 122 -8.68 -0.06 -11.66
CA ALA A 122 -8.07 -0.35 -10.36
C ALA A 122 -7.09 0.75 -9.93
N PHE A 123 -6.24 1.21 -10.87
CA PHE A 123 -5.32 2.33 -10.67
C PHE A 123 -6.03 3.58 -10.16
N GLN A 124 -7.10 3.99 -10.84
CA GLN A 124 -7.85 5.20 -10.47
C GLN A 124 -8.49 5.09 -9.08
N VAL A 125 -9.09 3.94 -8.74
CA VAL A 125 -9.71 3.79 -7.43
C VAL A 125 -8.68 3.84 -6.30
N VAL A 126 -7.50 3.22 -6.48
CA VAL A 126 -6.44 3.25 -5.46
C VAL A 126 -5.86 4.66 -5.31
N VAL A 127 -5.58 5.36 -6.43
CA VAL A 127 -5.08 6.75 -6.40
C VAL A 127 -6.05 7.67 -5.63
N LYS A 128 -7.36 7.57 -5.89
CA LYS A 128 -8.37 8.36 -5.16
C LYS A 128 -8.34 8.09 -3.65
N SER A 129 -8.21 6.83 -3.24
CA SER A 129 -8.11 6.49 -1.81
C SER A 129 -6.85 7.08 -1.15
N ILE A 130 -5.73 7.11 -1.86
CA ILE A 130 -4.49 7.74 -1.37
C ILE A 130 -4.67 9.26 -1.23
N VAL A 131 -5.27 9.91 -2.22
CA VAL A 131 -5.53 11.35 -2.19
C VAL A 131 -6.46 11.72 -1.02
N LEU A 132 -7.55 10.98 -0.83
CA LEU A 132 -8.44 11.16 0.33
C LEU A 132 -7.69 10.97 1.65
N ALA A 133 -6.94 9.88 1.78
CA ALA A 133 -6.19 9.57 2.99
C ALA A 133 -5.12 10.64 3.33
N ALA A 134 -4.56 11.30 2.32
CA ALA A 134 -3.65 12.43 2.50
C ALA A 134 -4.39 13.73 2.85
N ALA A 135 -5.59 13.95 2.30
CA ALA A 135 -6.41 15.12 2.57
C ALA A 135 -6.95 15.14 4.01
N ASP A 136 -7.17 13.97 4.62
CA ASP A 136 -7.60 13.83 6.02
C ASP A 136 -6.48 14.16 7.04
N ARG A 137 -5.27 14.49 6.58
CA ARG A 137 -4.12 14.83 7.44
C ARG A 137 -4.00 16.33 7.68
N SER A 138 -3.13 16.71 8.62
CA SER A 138 -2.75 18.12 8.80
C SER A 138 -2.16 18.68 7.50
N LEU A 139 -2.22 20.01 7.32
CA LEU A 139 -1.68 20.63 6.10
C LEU A 139 -0.19 20.32 5.91
N ASP A 140 0.59 20.33 7.00
CA ASP A 140 2.02 20.03 6.98
C ASP A 140 2.30 18.58 6.62
N ASP A 141 1.56 17.63 7.22
CA ASP A 141 1.66 16.20 6.89
C ASP A 141 1.28 15.94 5.43
N ALA A 142 0.19 16.55 4.96
CA ALA A 142 -0.26 16.40 3.59
C ALA A 142 0.78 16.96 2.61
N GLN A 143 1.43 18.08 2.94
CA GLN A 143 2.53 18.64 2.14
C GLN A 143 3.78 17.73 2.15
N ALA A 144 4.16 17.20 3.31
CA ALA A 144 5.30 16.29 3.44
C ALA A 144 5.08 14.99 2.67
N PHE A 145 3.88 14.42 2.75
CA PHE A 145 3.50 13.24 1.98
C PHE A 145 3.57 13.51 0.47
N ARG A 146 2.98 14.63 0.00
CA ARG A 146 3.05 15.05 -1.41
C ARG A 146 4.48 15.26 -1.90
N ALA A 147 5.33 15.87 -1.09
CA ALA A 147 6.74 16.05 -1.43
C ALA A 147 7.45 14.70 -1.61
N GLY A 148 7.17 13.72 -0.73
CA GLY A 148 7.67 12.36 -0.86
C GLY A 148 7.19 11.66 -2.13
N VAL A 149 5.90 11.78 -2.45
CA VAL A 149 5.32 11.23 -3.68
C VAL A 149 5.95 11.86 -4.92
N ARG A 150 6.05 13.18 -5.01
CA ARG A 150 6.71 13.87 -6.14
C ARG A 150 8.15 13.43 -6.33
N SER A 151 8.89 13.30 -5.23
CA SER A 151 10.27 12.81 -5.25
C SER A 151 10.36 11.36 -5.76
N GLY A 152 9.38 10.52 -5.41
CA GLY A 152 9.25 9.16 -5.96
C GLY A 152 8.90 9.17 -7.44
N MET A 153 7.95 10.01 -7.88
CA MET A 153 7.55 10.09 -9.29
C MET A 153 8.71 10.54 -10.20
N ALA A 154 9.60 11.40 -9.70
CA ALA A 154 10.77 11.90 -10.43
C ALA A 154 11.80 10.82 -10.80
N ARG A 155 11.67 9.59 -10.29
CA ARG A 155 12.53 8.45 -10.63
C ARG A 155 12.05 7.66 -11.84
N PHE A 156 10.84 7.91 -12.32
CA PHE A 156 10.27 7.26 -13.49
C PHE A 156 10.59 8.03 -14.78
N ALA A 157 10.52 7.33 -15.91
CA ALA A 157 10.63 7.99 -17.21
C ALA A 157 9.52 9.04 -17.40
N LEU A 158 9.82 10.12 -18.11
CA LEU A 158 8.93 11.28 -18.26
C LEU A 158 7.45 10.93 -18.59
N PRO A 159 7.14 10.00 -19.51
CA PRO A 159 5.74 9.64 -19.80
C PRO A 159 5.01 8.99 -18.61
N GLN A 160 5.72 8.18 -17.81
CA GLN A 160 5.16 7.56 -16.61
C GLN A 160 4.97 8.60 -15.50
N TRP A 161 5.95 9.50 -15.32
CA TRP A 161 5.83 10.64 -14.40
C TRP A 161 4.60 11.50 -14.72
N GLN A 162 4.42 11.91 -15.98
CA GLN A 162 3.27 12.71 -16.42
C GLN A 162 1.94 11.99 -16.19
N ARG A 163 1.87 10.68 -16.50
CA ARG A 163 0.68 9.88 -16.24
C ARG A 163 0.34 9.83 -14.75
N LEU A 164 1.33 9.66 -13.88
CA LEU A 164 1.15 9.63 -12.44
C LEU A 164 0.68 10.99 -11.92
N ALA A 165 1.38 12.07 -12.25
CA ALA A 165 1.01 13.43 -11.84
C ALA A 165 -0.43 13.77 -12.27
N ALA A 166 -0.75 13.55 -13.54
CA ALA A 166 -2.11 13.79 -14.07
C ALA A 166 -3.19 12.99 -13.34
N ALA A 167 -2.90 11.75 -12.94
CA ALA A 167 -3.86 10.93 -12.19
C ALA A 167 -4.11 11.45 -10.77
N PHE A 168 -3.06 11.86 -10.06
CA PHE A 168 -3.20 12.43 -8.72
C PHE A 168 -3.87 13.80 -8.74
N ASP A 169 -3.56 14.64 -9.74
CA ASP A 169 -4.20 15.94 -9.93
C ASP A 169 -5.70 15.77 -10.29
N ALA A 170 -6.02 14.86 -11.21
CA ALA A 170 -7.41 14.56 -11.57
C ALA A 170 -8.22 14.02 -10.37
N ALA A 171 -7.64 13.12 -9.58
CA ALA A 171 -8.28 12.62 -8.37
C ALA A 171 -8.49 13.74 -7.33
N SER A 172 -7.51 14.64 -7.16
CA SER A 172 -7.64 15.77 -6.23
C SER A 172 -8.74 16.73 -6.67
N ALA A 173 -8.82 17.05 -7.97
CA ALA A 173 -9.86 17.90 -8.53
C ALA A 173 -11.26 17.28 -8.37
N GLU A 174 -11.43 15.99 -8.66
CA GLU A 174 -12.70 15.28 -8.50
C GLU A 174 -13.19 15.28 -7.05
N LEU A 175 -12.27 15.16 -6.09
CA LEU A 175 -12.56 15.13 -4.67
C LEU A 175 -12.69 16.53 -4.04
N GLY A 176 -12.48 17.60 -4.81
CA GLY A 176 -12.50 18.98 -4.30
C GLY A 176 -11.34 19.31 -3.34
N VAL A 177 -10.24 18.54 -3.41
CA VAL A 177 -9.04 18.75 -2.58
C VAL A 177 -8.09 19.68 -3.33
N ALA A 178 -7.81 20.85 -2.77
CA ALA A 178 -6.85 21.80 -3.34
C ALA A 178 -5.40 21.30 -3.16
N ALA A 179 -4.98 20.36 -4.00
CA ALA A 179 -3.64 19.79 -4.00
C ALA A 179 -3.08 19.73 -5.43
N GLN A 180 -1.86 20.25 -5.61
CA GLN A 180 -1.07 20.09 -6.83
C GLN A 180 0.00 19.02 -6.60
N TRP A 181 0.06 18.04 -7.51
CA TRP A 181 0.99 16.91 -7.46
C TRP A 181 2.03 16.94 -8.57
N SER A 182 1.84 17.77 -9.60
CA SER A 182 2.85 18.10 -10.61
C SER A 182 4.01 18.92 -10.06
#